data_AF-A0A7C1P9X3-F1
#
_entry.id   AF-A0A7C1P9X3-F1
#
_cell.length_a   1.000
_cell.length_b   1.000
_cell.length_c   1.000
_cell.angle_alpha   90.00
_cell.angle_beta   90.00
_cell.angle_gamma   90.00
#
_symmetry.space_group_name_H-M   'P 1'
#
loop_
_entity.id
_entity.type
_entity.pdbx_description
1 polymer ?
#
loop_
_entity_poly.entity_id
_entity_poly.type
_entity_poly.pdbx_seq_one_letter_code
_entity_poly.pdbx_strand_id
1 'polypeptide(L)' 'PLRHSRVARTDGQRREIVHYDGGVVPPGAVFLHSEFPGSFDSRYFGPLPMDGILGLAHEVWTYAP' A
#
# COMPACT_ATOMS: atom_id res chain seq x y z
N PRO A 1 13.28 2.98 -2.26
CA PRO A 1 12.19 2.04 -1.90
C PRO A 1 12.41 1.50 -0.48
N LEU A 2 11.33 1.28 0.27
CA LEU A 2 11.40 0.68 1.62
C LEU A 2 12.02 -0.74 1.51
N ARG A 3 12.76 -1.19 2.53
CA ARG A 3 13.64 -2.37 2.40
C ARG A 3 12.87 -3.63 2.01
N HIS A 4 11.64 -3.73 2.50
CA HIS A 4 10.80 -4.91 2.36
C HIS A 4 9.57 -4.68 1.47
N SER A 5 9.61 -3.65 0.60
CA SER A 5 8.45 -3.25 -0.23
C SER A 5 8.58 -3.61 -1.72
N ARG A 6 9.27 -4.69 -2.06
CA ARG A 6 9.33 -5.16 -3.46
C ARG A 6 7.93 -5.56 -3.95
N VAL A 7 7.58 -5.15 -5.17
CA VAL A 7 6.30 -5.53 -5.81
C VAL A 7 6.30 -7.03 -6.10
N ALA A 8 5.28 -7.73 -5.60
CA ALA A 8 5.05 -9.14 -5.87
C ALA A 8 4.29 -9.31 -7.19
N ARG A 9 4.56 -10.39 -7.92
CA ARG A 9 3.81 -10.75 -9.14
C ARG A 9 2.61 -11.65 -8.84
N THR A 10 2.62 -12.29 -7.67
CA THR A 10 1.60 -13.23 -7.23
C THR A 10 1.28 -13.04 -5.76
N ASP A 11 0.07 -13.39 -5.35
CA ASP A 11 -0.34 -13.37 -3.95
C ASP A 11 0.02 -14.66 -3.19
N GLY A 12 -0.40 -14.74 -1.91
CA GLY A 12 -0.20 -15.92 -1.07
C GLY A 12 -0.92 -17.19 -1.55
N GLN A 13 -1.85 -17.07 -2.50
CA GLN A 13 -2.56 -18.17 -3.15
C GLN A 13 -2.04 -18.48 -4.56
N ARG A 14 -0.92 -17.85 -4.97
CA ARG A 14 -0.32 -17.96 -6.32
C ARG A 14 -1.22 -17.43 -7.45
N ARG A 15 -2.16 -16.55 -7.15
CA ARG A 15 -2.92 -15.81 -8.18
C ARG A 15 -2.08 -14.63 -8.65
N GLU A 16 -2.13 -14.32 -9.93
CA GLU A 16 -1.45 -13.14 -10.47
C GLU A 16 -2.01 -11.85 -9.88
N ILE A 17 -1.13 -10.87 -9.65
CA ILE A 17 -1.52 -9.54 -9.20
C ILE A 17 -1.07 -8.51 -10.23
N VAL A 18 -1.98 -7.65 -10.63
CA VAL A 18 -1.69 -6.50 -11.48
C VAL A 18 -1.06 -5.41 -10.61
N HIS A 19 0.07 -4.88 -11.04
CA HIS A 19 0.70 -3.72 -10.42
C HIS A 19 0.23 -2.44 -11.09
N TYR A 20 0.25 -1.35 -10.34
CA TYR A 20 -0.01 -0.04 -10.90
C TYR A 20 1.21 0.41 -11.73
N ASP A 21 0.98 0.83 -12.97
CA ASP A 21 2.04 1.24 -13.91
C ASP A 21 2.80 2.51 -13.47
N GLY A 22 2.30 3.20 -12.46
CA GLY A 22 2.86 4.45 -11.95
C GLY A 22 2.25 5.68 -12.63
N GLY A 23 2.86 6.83 -12.36
CA GLY A 23 2.37 8.12 -12.84
C GLY A 23 2.49 9.21 -11.78
N VAL A 24 1.84 10.34 -12.05
CA VAL A 24 1.75 11.47 -11.12
C VAL A 24 0.55 11.28 -10.22
N VAL A 25 0.73 11.44 -8.90
CA VAL A 25 -0.38 11.45 -7.94
C VAL A 25 -1.21 12.72 -8.17
N PRO A 26 -2.51 12.61 -8.50
CA PRO A 26 -3.33 13.78 -8.76
C PRO A 26 -3.62 14.56 -7.47
N PRO A 27 -3.98 15.86 -7.56
CA PRO A 27 -4.47 16.62 -6.42
C PRO A 27 -5.66 15.92 -5.74
N GLY A 28 -5.69 15.94 -4.40
CA GLY A 28 -6.76 15.28 -3.62
C GLY A 28 -6.62 13.76 -3.48
N ALA A 29 -5.51 13.17 -3.93
CA ALA A 29 -5.19 11.77 -3.72
C ALA A 29 -3.87 11.57 -2.95
N VAL A 30 -3.71 10.39 -2.36
CA VAL A 30 -2.49 9.96 -1.67
C VAL A 30 -1.97 8.65 -2.26
N PHE A 31 -0.65 8.45 -2.18
CA PHE A 31 -0.02 7.18 -2.51
C PHE A 31 0.38 6.46 -1.21
N LEU A 32 -0.30 5.37 -0.88
CA LEU A 32 -0.03 4.57 0.31
C LEU A 32 1.13 3.60 0.05
N HIS A 33 2.18 3.66 0.88
CA HIS A 33 3.35 2.80 0.74
C HIS A 33 3.78 2.21 2.09
N SER A 34 3.77 0.89 2.20
CA SER A 34 4.12 0.14 3.40
C SER A 34 5.44 -0.63 3.23
N GLU A 35 6.21 -0.74 4.31
CA GLU A 35 7.39 -1.61 4.38
C GLU A 35 6.99 -3.09 4.62
N PHE A 36 5.74 -3.39 4.97
CA PHE A 36 5.31 -4.77 5.20
C PHE A 36 5.29 -5.59 3.89
N PRO A 37 6.03 -6.71 3.79
CA PRO A 37 6.16 -7.48 2.54
C PRO A 37 4.83 -7.96 1.95
N GLY A 38 3.87 -8.32 2.81
CA GLY A 38 2.56 -8.81 2.42
C GLY A 38 1.52 -7.70 2.17
N SER A 39 1.91 -6.43 2.20
CA SER A 39 0.98 -5.33 2.02
C SER A 39 0.58 -5.18 0.55
N PHE A 40 -0.72 -5.22 0.29
CA PHE A 40 -1.32 -4.69 -0.94
C PHE A 40 -1.66 -3.22 -0.69
N ASP A 41 -0.81 -2.33 -1.20
CA ASP A 41 -0.94 -0.88 -1.10
C ASP A 41 -0.97 -0.22 -2.50
N SER A 42 -0.70 1.08 -2.60
CA SER A 42 -0.79 1.84 -3.86
C SER A 42 0.16 1.35 -4.95
N ARG A 43 1.14 0.49 -4.64
CA ARG A 43 1.92 -0.23 -5.66
C ARG A 43 1.05 -1.11 -6.56
N TYR A 44 -0.11 -1.55 -6.08
CA TYR A 44 -1.02 -2.43 -6.81
C TYR A 44 -2.29 -1.69 -7.28
N PHE A 45 -2.93 -0.94 -6.39
CA PHE A 45 -4.20 -0.26 -6.70
C PHE A 45 -4.05 1.22 -7.09
N GLY A 46 -2.84 1.78 -7.07
CA GLY A 46 -2.59 3.19 -7.39
C GLY A 46 -2.98 4.17 -6.28
N PRO A 47 -3.05 5.48 -6.58
CA PRO A 47 -3.44 6.50 -5.60
C PRO A 47 -4.88 6.35 -5.09
N LEU A 48 -5.13 6.74 -3.85
CA LEU A 48 -6.45 6.71 -3.21
C LEU A 48 -6.98 8.14 -2.99
N PRO A 49 -8.30 8.38 -3.12
CA PRO A 49 -8.90 9.67 -2.80
C PRO A 49 -8.77 9.97 -1.30
N MET A 50 -8.46 11.23 -0.97
CA MET A 50 -8.30 11.66 0.43
C MET A 50 -9.59 11.55 1.24
N ASP A 51 -10.76 11.65 0.60
CA ASP A 51 -12.07 11.57 1.26
C ASP A 51 -12.31 10.22 1.96
N GLY A 52 -11.56 9.17 1.59
CA GLY A 52 -11.60 7.86 2.25
C GLY A 52 -10.66 7.72 3.45
N ILE A 53 -9.86 8.74 3.79
CA ILE A 53 -8.88 8.68 4.86
C ILE A 53 -9.51 9.15 6.17
N LEU A 54 -9.60 8.24 7.14
CA LEU A 54 -10.18 8.55 8.46
C LEU A 54 -9.32 9.47 9.32
N GLY A 55 -7.99 9.45 9.12
CA GLY A 55 -7.04 10.24 9.89
C GLY A 55 -5.67 9.58 9.98
N LEU A 56 -4.84 10.07 10.90
CA LEU A 56 -3.55 9.49 11.22
C LEU A 56 -3.70 8.46 12.33
N ALA A 57 -3.21 7.25 12.09
CA ALA A 57 -3.12 6.26 13.14
C ALA A 57 -2.03 6.68 14.16
N HIS A 58 -2.37 6.66 15.43
CA HIS A 58 -1.42 6.84 16.52
C HIS A 58 -0.90 5.47 16.95
N GLU A 59 0.43 5.34 17.05
CA GLU A 59 1.05 4.10 17.50
C GLU A 59 0.60 3.76 18.93
N VAL A 60 0.28 2.49 19.14
CA VAL A 60 -0.10 1.95 20.45
C VAL A 60 0.68 0.66 20.69
N TRP A 61 1.00 0.39 21.95
CA TRP A 61 1.61 -0.88 22.34
C TRP A 61 0.60 -2.01 22.21
N THR A 62 0.95 -3.04 21.44
CA THR A 62 0.20 -4.29 21.33
C THR A 62 0.98 -5.40 22.02
N TYR A 63 0.28 -6.32 22.70
CA TYR A 63 0.94 -7.41 23.44
C TYR A 63 1.27 -8.64 22.56
N ALA A 64 0.72 -8.69 21.35
CA ALA A 64 0.98 -9.69 20.31
C ALA A 64 0.60 -9.10 18.93
N PRO A 65 1.20 -9.61 17.83
CA PRO A 65 0.69 -9.40 16.47
C PRO A 65 -0.69 -10.04 16.26
#